data_AF-A0A7R8WTG3-F1
#
_entry.id   AF-A0A7R8WTG3-F1
#
_cell.length_a   1.000
_cell.length_b   1.000
_cell.length_c   1.000
_cell.angle_alpha   90.00
_cell.angle_beta   90.00
_cell.angle_gamma   90.00
#
_symmetry.space_group_name_H-M   'P 1'
#
loop_
_entity.id
_entity.type
_entity.pdbx_description
1 polymer ?
#
loop_
_entity_poly.entity_id
_entity_poly.type
_entity_poly.pdbx_seq_one_letter_code
_entity_poly.pdbx_strand_id
1 'polypeptide(L)'
;MLSAVDLPPTNVDSHLARTAKNILNLPLTKTDLGDADYLALWFYVVLPAAFNFNPDLVLVSASAVNHMRLSPALFPHLVRPLMSLAEGKVALVLEGGYRLDSLAESAALSLGTLLGSPCPLLPPLGPVDPTTWETLWEAISRFGEDLLISCFLTSAFVKPLSALPPEGSQPPFPTRHTNPSPPTLAIPVPGGPQQPSRVALVYDARMECHQSKKYHPENPKRVQCIMENLKSSGVAKRCARVNSREATDGEVLTVHDKSLLDIVKRIKNLKPSEQLSLGESLDSIYVNGETEEAARVASGSMLELMAWVIGRGRGHSGVAVIRPPGHHAESDEPSGFCIFNNVAIAVQSALDDHQLKRVLVVDWDVHHGNGIQNAFLRDPRVLYISLHLFLGGSFYPEGQGGAIPVVGEGKGKGFNVNIPWEQEKMGDPEYIQAFLGLVLPICYEFNPELVLVSAGFDAAVDDPLGRCSVTPACYGVMTNLLCPLAEGKMVVALEGGYNLASISSAMTLCAKALLGDPPGRLDCNNMNKSARTVLQLASAVQAPFWRLVFKQPPK
;
A
#
# COMPACT_ATOMS: atom_id res chain seq x y z
N MET A 1 8.25 16.33 29.63
CA MET A 1 9.03 16.77 30.80
C MET A 1 10.23 15.84 30.94
N LEU A 2 11.45 16.38 30.97
CA LEU A 2 12.67 15.63 31.28
C LEU A 2 12.74 15.40 32.79
N SER A 3 12.77 14.16 33.24
CA SER A 3 13.35 13.80 34.53
C SER A 3 14.01 12.43 34.43
N ALA A 4 15.34 12.41 34.42
CA ALA A 4 16.10 11.22 34.77
C ALA A 4 15.90 10.97 36.27
N VAL A 5 15.37 9.81 36.61
CA VAL A 5 15.49 9.26 37.96
C VAL A 5 16.42 8.06 37.82
N ASP A 6 17.68 8.28 38.15
CA ASP A 6 18.61 7.19 38.42
C ASP A 6 18.09 6.44 39.65
N LEU A 7 17.64 5.21 39.46
CA LEU A 7 17.35 4.30 40.56
C LEU A 7 18.59 3.43 40.82
N PRO A 8 19.08 3.33 42.07
CA PRO A 8 20.24 2.51 42.42
C PRO A 8 19.92 1.00 42.28
N PRO A 9 20.94 0.15 42.11
CA PRO A 9 20.74 -1.26 41.85
C PRO A 9 20.45 -2.02 43.15
N THR A 10 19.19 -2.13 43.53
CA THR A 10 18.76 -3.08 44.57
C THR A 10 17.46 -3.77 44.17
N ASN A 11 17.49 -5.11 44.21
CA ASN A 11 16.39 -6.08 44.08
C ASN A 11 15.09 -5.53 43.45
N VAL A 12 15.06 -5.50 42.12
CA VAL A 12 13.87 -5.10 41.36
C VAL A 12 12.78 -6.15 41.57
N ASP A 13 11.72 -5.73 42.25
CA ASP A 13 10.45 -6.41 42.39
C ASP A 13 9.96 -6.91 41.02
N SER A 14 9.56 -8.17 40.92
CA SER A 14 9.18 -8.81 39.64
C SER A 14 8.07 -8.07 38.88
N HIS A 15 7.29 -7.25 39.60
CA HIS A 15 6.28 -6.36 39.04
C HIS A 15 6.87 -5.11 38.39
N LEU A 16 7.92 -4.51 38.97
CA LEU A 16 8.64 -3.34 38.42
C LEU A 16 9.41 -3.71 37.15
N ALA A 17 10.03 -4.91 37.13
CA ALA A 17 10.70 -5.44 35.94
C ALA A 17 9.72 -5.71 34.78
N ARG A 18 8.47 -6.09 35.07
CA ARG A 18 7.40 -6.23 34.06
C ARG A 18 6.91 -4.88 33.54
N THR A 19 6.72 -3.87 34.39
CA THR A 19 6.32 -2.52 33.95
C THR A 19 7.39 -1.78 33.15
N ALA A 20 8.68 -2.06 33.40
CA ALA A 20 9.79 -1.45 32.65
C ALA A 20 9.80 -1.81 31.15
N LYS A 21 9.15 -2.91 30.75
CA LYS A 21 9.06 -3.35 29.34
C LYS A 21 7.98 -2.62 28.52
N ASN A 22 7.03 -1.95 29.18
CA ASN A 22 5.91 -1.26 28.52
C ASN A 22 6.12 0.25 28.39
N ILE A 23 7.34 0.73 28.68
CA ILE A 23 7.70 2.14 28.59
C ILE A 23 8.77 2.29 27.51
N LEU A 24 8.41 2.98 26.44
CA LEU A 24 9.28 3.29 25.32
C LEU A 24 9.57 4.80 25.31
N ASN A 25 10.81 5.16 25.64
CA ASN A 25 11.27 6.54 25.61
C ASN A 25 12.16 6.77 24.38
N LEU A 26 11.83 7.80 23.59
CA LEU A 26 12.58 8.22 22.40
C LEU A 26 13.16 9.62 22.63
N PRO A 27 14.32 9.73 23.32
CA PRO A 27 14.91 11.03 23.59
C PRO A 27 15.42 11.66 22.29
N LEU A 28 14.93 12.87 21.98
CA LEU A 28 15.44 13.70 20.89
C LEU A 28 16.48 14.66 21.46
N THR A 29 17.73 14.53 21.01
CA THR A 29 18.88 15.29 21.53
C THR A 29 19.11 16.62 20.83
N LYS A 30 18.30 16.92 19.80
CA LYS A 30 18.43 18.11 18.95
C LYS A 30 17.08 18.81 18.76
N THR A 31 17.13 20.13 18.60
CA THR A 31 15.99 20.94 18.14
C THR A 31 15.94 21.02 16.61
N ASP A 32 14.90 21.64 16.07
CA ASP A 32 14.71 21.88 14.63
C ASP A 32 14.58 20.62 13.76
N LEU A 33 14.22 19.49 14.36
CA LEU A 33 13.85 18.26 13.65
C LEU A 33 12.54 18.48 12.86
N GLY A 34 12.46 17.87 11.68
CA GLY A 34 11.37 18.03 10.73
C GLY A 34 10.43 16.82 10.65
N ASP A 35 9.50 16.88 9.69
CA ASP A 35 8.50 15.82 9.48
C ASP A 35 9.13 14.44 9.21
N ALA A 36 10.24 14.40 8.46
CA ALA A 36 10.95 13.17 8.15
C ALA A 36 11.47 12.45 9.41
N ASP A 37 11.97 13.21 10.39
CA ASP A 37 12.48 12.66 11.65
C ASP A 37 11.38 11.96 12.45
N TYR A 38 10.21 12.61 12.54
CA TYR A 38 9.06 12.05 13.25
C TYR A 38 8.48 10.85 12.51
N LEU A 39 8.39 10.89 11.19
CA LEU A 39 7.96 9.74 10.40
C LEU A 39 8.91 8.55 10.57
N ALA A 40 10.22 8.77 10.62
CA ALA A 40 11.19 7.71 10.87
C ALA A 40 10.96 7.05 12.24
N LEU A 41 10.82 7.83 13.30
CA LEU A 41 10.48 7.34 14.65
C LEU A 41 9.14 6.59 14.66
N TRP A 42 8.17 7.09 13.90
CA TRP A 42 6.83 6.52 13.82
C TRP A 42 6.83 5.14 13.16
N PHE A 43 7.46 5.03 12.00
CA PHE A 43 7.51 3.82 11.19
C PHE A 43 8.40 2.74 11.78
N TYR A 44 9.56 3.11 12.34
CA TYR A 44 10.53 2.12 12.82
C TYR A 44 10.33 1.73 14.28
N VAL A 45 9.59 2.51 15.07
CA VAL A 45 9.46 2.24 16.51
C VAL A 45 8.02 2.29 16.99
N VAL A 46 7.32 3.41 16.82
CA VAL A 46 6.00 3.59 17.46
C VAL A 46 4.94 2.67 16.89
N LEU A 47 4.75 2.64 15.57
CA LEU A 47 3.74 1.78 14.94
C LEU A 47 4.04 0.29 15.13
N PRO A 48 5.26 -0.21 14.90
CA PRO A 48 5.58 -1.62 15.16
C PRO A 48 5.29 -2.02 16.61
N ALA A 49 5.69 -1.19 17.58
CA ALA A 49 5.39 -1.44 18.99
C ALA A 49 3.87 -1.46 19.26
N ALA A 50 3.12 -0.55 18.65
CA ALA A 50 1.67 -0.45 18.85
C ALA A 50 0.90 -1.62 18.22
N PHE A 51 1.28 -2.07 17.03
CA PHE A 51 0.71 -3.27 16.39
C PHE A 51 1.05 -4.55 17.17
N ASN A 52 2.28 -4.66 17.68
CA ASN A 52 2.68 -5.78 18.54
C ASN A 52 1.94 -5.77 19.88
N PHE A 53 1.75 -4.59 20.49
CA PHE A 53 0.99 -4.45 21.72
C PHE A 53 -0.51 -4.73 21.55
N ASN A 54 -1.06 -4.44 20.36
CA ASN A 54 -2.46 -4.65 19.99
C ASN A 54 -3.43 -4.09 21.06
N PRO A 55 -3.48 -2.77 21.28
CA PRO A 55 -4.27 -2.17 22.36
C PRO A 55 -5.78 -2.33 22.16
N ASP A 56 -6.53 -2.29 23.27
CA ASP A 56 -8.00 -2.18 23.25
C ASP A 56 -8.52 -0.72 23.18
N LEU A 57 -7.63 0.24 23.46
CA LEU A 57 -7.88 1.69 23.40
C LEU A 57 -6.55 2.41 23.16
N VAL A 58 -6.54 3.43 22.29
CA VAL A 58 -5.39 4.31 22.09
C VAL A 58 -5.69 5.68 22.68
N LEU A 59 -4.86 6.13 23.62
CA LEU A 59 -4.90 7.48 24.16
C LEU A 59 -3.67 8.24 23.65
N VAL A 60 -3.89 9.36 22.96
CA VAL A 60 -2.82 10.21 22.42
C VAL A 60 -2.75 11.50 23.22
N SER A 61 -1.64 11.68 23.93
CA SER A 61 -1.25 12.94 24.56
C SER A 61 -0.71 13.87 23.46
N ALA A 62 -1.58 14.72 22.92
CA ALA A 62 -1.30 15.52 21.73
C ALA A 62 -0.77 16.90 22.13
N SER A 63 0.50 17.17 21.81
CA SER A 63 1.14 18.45 22.06
C SER A 63 1.82 18.96 20.80
N ALA A 64 1.65 20.25 20.48
CA ALA A 64 2.53 20.90 19.52
C ALA A 64 3.92 21.06 20.15
N VAL A 65 4.97 20.65 19.44
CA VAL A 65 6.32 20.55 20.00
C VAL A 65 7.07 21.88 19.78
N ASN A 66 7.47 22.53 20.88
CA ASN A 66 8.28 23.74 20.80
C ASN A 66 9.68 23.43 20.23
N HIS A 67 10.23 24.37 19.46
CA HIS A 67 11.59 24.27 18.88
C HIS A 67 11.78 23.09 17.90
N MET A 68 10.71 22.58 17.30
CA MET A 68 10.77 21.66 16.15
C MET A 68 10.20 22.33 14.90
N ARG A 69 10.56 21.81 13.72
CA ARG A 69 10.09 22.29 12.41
C ARG A 69 9.02 21.34 11.83
N LEU A 70 8.06 20.95 12.68
CA LEU A 70 6.97 20.07 12.26
C LEU A 70 5.88 20.87 11.56
N SER A 71 5.41 20.37 10.43
CA SER A 71 4.24 20.94 9.77
C SER A 71 2.97 20.53 10.52
N PRO A 72 1.95 21.42 10.64
CA PRO A 72 0.63 21.02 11.13
C PRO A 72 0.01 19.88 10.32
N ALA A 73 0.38 19.77 9.04
CA ALA A 73 -0.03 18.69 8.14
C ALA A 73 0.44 17.31 8.61
N LEU A 74 1.56 17.20 9.35
CA LEU A 74 2.09 15.92 9.84
C LEU A 74 1.14 15.19 10.79
N PHE A 75 0.46 15.90 11.69
CA PHE A 75 -0.35 15.27 12.75
C PHE A 75 -1.46 14.35 12.22
N PRO A 76 -2.25 14.73 11.19
CA PRO A 76 -3.12 13.82 10.45
C PRO A 76 -2.49 12.48 10.06
N HIS A 77 -1.25 12.51 9.55
CA HIS A 77 -0.52 11.32 9.10
C HIS A 77 -0.05 10.45 10.26
N LEU A 78 0.17 11.02 11.44
CA LEU A 78 0.45 10.25 12.65
C LEU A 78 -0.83 9.64 13.25
N VAL A 79 -1.94 10.38 13.20
CA VAL A 79 -3.23 9.96 13.79
C VAL A 79 -3.91 8.87 12.96
N ARG A 80 -3.94 8.99 11.63
CA ARG A 80 -4.70 8.08 10.77
C ARG A 80 -4.29 6.60 10.91
N PRO A 81 -3.00 6.23 10.94
CA PRO A 81 -2.56 4.86 11.20
C PRO A 81 -3.02 4.30 12.54
N LEU A 82 -3.15 5.13 13.59
CA LEU A 82 -3.64 4.68 14.90
C LEU A 82 -5.11 4.23 14.85
N MET A 83 -5.87 4.68 13.85
CA MET A 83 -7.25 4.22 13.64
C MET A 83 -7.30 2.75 13.17
N SER A 84 -6.17 2.15 12.76
CA SER A 84 -6.06 0.71 12.52
C SER A 84 -5.94 -0.12 13.80
N LEU A 85 -5.67 0.53 14.93
CA LEU A 85 -5.51 -0.12 16.23
C LEU A 85 -6.81 0.02 17.04
N ALA A 86 -6.98 -0.85 18.03
CA ALA A 86 -8.10 -0.78 18.95
C ALA A 86 -9.47 -0.66 18.26
N GLU A 87 -9.63 -1.22 17.05
CA GLU A 87 -10.86 -1.09 16.25
C GLU A 87 -11.31 0.39 16.09
N GLY A 88 -10.35 1.30 15.91
CA GLY A 88 -10.60 2.74 15.75
C GLY A 88 -10.91 3.49 17.03
N LYS A 89 -10.86 2.84 18.21
CA LYS A 89 -11.00 3.51 19.52
C LYS A 89 -9.75 4.33 19.83
N VAL A 90 -9.72 5.56 19.31
CA VAL A 90 -8.63 6.52 19.49
C VAL A 90 -9.19 7.79 20.14
N ALA A 91 -8.59 8.23 21.24
CA ALA A 91 -8.90 9.51 21.87
C ALA A 91 -7.65 10.41 21.87
N LEU A 92 -7.80 11.64 21.35
CA LEU A 92 -6.77 12.67 21.40
C LEU A 92 -7.06 13.62 22.55
N VAL A 93 -6.09 13.79 23.44
CA VAL A 93 -6.14 14.71 24.58
C VAL A 93 -5.17 15.84 24.30
N LEU A 94 -5.68 17.07 24.26
CA LEU A 94 -4.83 18.24 24.05
C LEU A 94 -4.00 18.53 25.29
N GLU A 95 -2.71 18.76 25.09
CA GLU A 95 -1.74 19.03 26.15
C GLU A 95 -1.02 20.35 25.87
N GLY A 96 0.25 20.30 25.45
CA GLY A 96 1.06 21.47 25.15
C GLY A 96 0.84 22.05 23.76
N GLY A 97 1.46 23.21 23.54
CA GLY A 97 1.41 23.93 22.27
C GLY A 97 1.17 25.40 22.52
N TYR A 98 2.20 26.20 22.35
CA TYR A 98 2.19 27.59 22.84
C TYR A 98 2.26 28.61 21.70
N ARG A 99 2.37 28.13 20.45
CA ARG A 99 2.20 28.89 19.22
C ARG A 99 0.75 28.72 18.75
N LEU A 100 -0.10 29.70 19.07
CA LEU A 100 -1.56 29.58 18.91
C LEU A 100 -2.01 29.18 17.50
N ASP A 101 -1.42 29.76 16.45
CA ASP A 101 -1.79 29.46 15.07
C ASP A 101 -1.48 28.00 14.70
N SER A 102 -0.26 27.55 15.00
CA SER A 102 0.19 26.18 14.73
C SER A 102 -0.58 25.16 15.57
N LEU A 103 -0.88 25.49 16.82
CA LEU A 103 -1.72 24.67 17.70
C LEU A 103 -3.12 24.50 17.10
N ALA A 104 -3.78 25.60 16.76
CA ALA A 104 -5.14 25.59 16.23
C ALA A 104 -5.22 24.81 14.91
N GLU A 105 -4.25 25.04 14.01
CA GLU A 105 -4.18 24.32 12.73
C GLU A 105 -3.96 22.82 12.93
N SER A 106 -3.00 22.43 13.76
CA SER A 106 -2.69 21.01 14.02
C SER A 106 -3.86 20.29 14.68
N ALA A 107 -4.54 20.93 15.63
CA ALA A 107 -5.71 20.40 16.31
C ALA A 107 -6.90 20.26 15.34
N ALA A 108 -7.16 21.26 14.50
CA ALA A 108 -8.23 21.23 13.51
C ALA A 108 -8.02 20.12 12.47
N LEU A 109 -6.80 19.99 11.96
CA LEU A 109 -6.43 18.94 11.00
C LEU A 109 -6.56 17.54 11.62
N SER A 110 -6.07 17.36 12.86
CA SER A 110 -6.17 16.08 13.57
C SER A 110 -7.62 15.68 13.87
N LEU A 111 -8.43 16.63 14.31
CA LEU A 111 -9.87 16.43 14.50
C LEU A 111 -10.56 16.09 13.16
N GLY A 112 -10.18 16.79 12.09
CA GLY A 112 -10.65 16.49 10.74
C GLY A 112 -10.42 15.01 10.38
N THR A 113 -9.22 14.48 10.62
CA THR A 113 -8.89 13.07 10.38
C THR A 113 -9.76 12.12 11.20
N LEU A 114 -9.98 12.39 12.49
CA LEU A 114 -10.87 11.59 13.34
C LEU A 114 -12.32 11.58 12.81
N LEU A 115 -12.75 12.69 12.20
CA LEU A 115 -14.06 12.83 11.57
C LEU A 115 -14.10 12.29 10.12
N GLY A 116 -13.02 11.63 9.67
CA GLY A 116 -12.94 11.00 8.34
C GLY A 116 -12.49 11.94 7.22
N SER A 117 -12.03 13.15 7.52
CA SER A 117 -11.39 14.02 6.52
C SER A 117 -10.08 13.39 6.04
N PRO A 118 -9.75 13.54 4.74
CA PRO A 118 -8.52 12.99 4.20
C PRO A 118 -7.31 13.77 4.75
N CYS A 119 -6.16 13.10 4.86
CA CYS A 119 -4.92 13.78 5.26
C CYS A 119 -4.52 14.81 4.19
N PRO A 120 -3.97 15.98 4.57
CA PRO A 120 -3.40 16.94 3.61
C PRO A 120 -2.10 16.39 3.01
N LEU A 121 -1.64 16.92 1.86
CA LEU A 121 -0.29 16.62 1.38
C LEU A 121 0.75 17.09 2.39
N LEU A 122 1.80 16.28 2.56
CA LEU A 122 2.99 16.71 3.26
C LEU A 122 3.85 17.59 2.33
N PRO A 123 4.55 18.60 2.89
CA PRO A 123 5.62 19.25 2.16
C PRO A 123 6.71 18.23 1.81
N PRO A 124 7.56 18.51 0.79
CA PRO A 124 8.70 17.65 0.48
C PRO A 124 9.53 17.35 1.72
N LEU A 125 9.76 16.07 1.99
CA LEU A 125 10.48 15.63 3.17
C LEU A 125 11.97 16.00 3.05
N GLY A 126 12.50 16.59 4.12
CA GLY A 126 13.95 16.78 4.30
C GLY A 126 14.66 15.44 4.60
N PRO A 127 16.00 15.43 4.67
CA PRO A 127 16.72 14.28 5.19
C PRO A 127 16.39 14.08 6.68
N VAL A 128 16.39 12.82 7.12
CA VAL A 128 16.36 12.47 8.55
C VAL A 128 17.71 12.86 9.17
N ASP A 129 17.66 13.57 10.29
CA ASP A 129 18.85 14.02 11.01
C ASP A 129 19.64 12.84 11.60
N PRO A 130 20.98 12.86 11.56
CA PRO A 130 21.81 11.82 12.18
C PRO A 130 21.45 11.53 13.64
N THR A 131 21.10 12.54 14.44
CA THR A 131 20.72 12.32 15.84
C THR A 131 19.43 11.51 15.97
N THR A 132 18.52 11.60 15.00
CA THR A 132 17.30 10.80 14.96
C THR A 132 17.62 9.33 14.70
N TRP A 133 18.60 9.05 13.82
CA TRP A 133 19.08 7.69 13.60
C TRP A 133 19.77 7.10 14.82
N GLU A 134 20.50 7.90 15.61
CA GLU A 134 21.09 7.48 16.88
C GLU A 134 19.99 7.09 17.90
N THR A 135 18.96 7.94 18.07
CA THR A 135 17.80 7.63 18.94
C THR A 135 17.09 6.35 18.50
N LEU A 136 16.88 6.18 17.19
CA LEU A 136 16.30 4.97 16.62
C LEU A 136 17.17 3.76 16.95
N TRP A 137 18.48 3.84 16.69
CA TRP A 137 19.41 2.75 16.97
C TRP A 137 19.39 2.33 18.44
N GLU A 138 19.40 3.29 19.37
CA GLU A 138 19.33 3.01 20.81
C GLU A 138 18.00 2.33 21.19
N ALA A 139 16.88 2.85 20.70
CA ALA A 139 15.56 2.28 20.97
C ALA A 139 15.43 0.86 20.43
N ILE A 140 15.84 0.62 19.19
CA ILE A 140 15.77 -0.71 18.59
C ILE A 140 16.78 -1.67 19.27
N SER A 141 17.97 -1.20 19.66
CA SER A 141 18.94 -2.03 20.39
C SER A 141 18.42 -2.48 21.75
N ARG A 142 17.64 -1.63 22.41
CA ARG A 142 17.08 -1.91 23.74
C ARG A 142 15.80 -2.74 23.72
N PHE A 143 14.93 -2.52 22.73
CA PHE A 143 13.59 -3.10 22.69
C PHE A 143 13.31 -3.99 21.47
N GLY A 144 14.30 -4.15 20.59
CA GLY A 144 14.15 -4.75 19.25
C GLY A 144 13.66 -6.19 19.22
N GLU A 145 14.19 -7.04 20.11
CA GLU A 145 13.81 -8.45 20.16
C GLU A 145 12.41 -8.63 20.76
N ASP A 146 12.08 -7.86 21.79
CA ASP A 146 10.82 -7.95 22.54
C ASP A 146 9.61 -7.36 21.79
N LEU A 147 9.82 -6.40 20.89
CA LEU A 147 8.74 -5.68 20.19
C LEU A 147 8.70 -5.94 18.68
N LEU A 148 9.47 -6.92 18.18
CA LEU A 148 9.67 -7.16 16.74
C LEU A 148 10.17 -5.93 15.95
N ILE A 149 10.68 -4.91 16.66
CA ILE A 149 11.25 -3.68 16.08
C ILE A 149 12.61 -4.00 15.42
N SER A 150 13.28 -5.08 15.86
CA SER A 150 14.56 -5.58 15.33
C SER A 150 14.56 -6.06 13.88
N CYS A 151 13.39 -6.14 13.22
CA CYS A 151 13.30 -6.63 11.84
C CYS A 151 14.19 -5.85 10.86
N PHE A 152 14.58 -4.62 11.20
CA PHE A 152 15.45 -3.76 10.39
C PHE A 152 16.91 -3.68 10.88
N LEU A 153 17.26 -4.38 11.97
CA LEU A 153 18.65 -4.49 12.45
C LEU A 153 19.35 -5.66 11.78
N THR A 154 20.24 -5.41 10.82
CA THR A 154 21.12 -6.45 10.28
C THR A 154 22.19 -6.84 11.33
N SER A 155 22.05 -7.99 11.99
CA SER A 155 23.14 -8.55 12.81
C SER A 155 24.26 -9.16 11.96
N ALA A 156 24.01 -9.36 10.65
CA ALA A 156 24.96 -9.91 9.70
C ALA A 156 25.42 -8.84 8.72
N PHE A 157 26.73 -8.72 8.54
CA PHE A 157 27.31 -8.14 7.33
C PHE A 157 26.69 -8.86 6.13
N VAL A 158 25.73 -8.24 5.47
CA VAL A 158 25.49 -8.54 4.07
C VAL A 158 26.75 -8.04 3.38
N LYS A 159 27.63 -8.96 2.97
CA LYS A 159 28.71 -8.61 2.03
C LYS A 159 28.05 -7.78 0.93
N PRO A 160 28.55 -6.58 0.62
CA PRO A 160 27.93 -5.77 -0.41
C PRO A 160 27.79 -6.65 -1.65
N LEU A 161 26.55 -6.88 -2.09
CA LEU A 161 26.32 -7.27 -3.48
C LEU A 161 27.11 -6.24 -4.28
N SER A 162 28.08 -6.73 -5.04
CA SER A 162 29.08 -5.92 -5.72
C SER A 162 28.43 -5.08 -6.80
N ALA A 163 27.79 -3.98 -6.41
CA ALA A 163 27.28 -2.87 -7.21
C ALA A 163 26.41 -1.95 -6.33
N LEU A 164 26.95 -1.38 -5.24
CA LEU A 164 26.34 -0.16 -4.72
C LEU A 164 26.53 0.92 -5.80
N PRO A 165 25.46 1.55 -6.32
CA PRO A 165 25.63 2.67 -7.23
C PRO A 165 26.39 3.79 -6.49
N PRO A 166 27.26 4.54 -7.19
CA PRO A 166 28.03 5.60 -6.55
C PRO A 166 27.11 6.62 -5.88
N GLU A 167 27.58 7.17 -4.75
CA GLU A 167 26.95 8.31 -4.06
C GLU A 167 26.67 9.42 -5.09
N GLY A 168 25.39 9.76 -5.28
CA GLY A 168 24.93 10.70 -6.30
C GLY A 168 23.74 10.23 -7.14
N SER A 169 23.32 8.96 -7.00
CA SER A 169 22.15 8.39 -7.69
C SER A 169 20.83 8.57 -6.93
N GLN A 170 20.65 9.72 -6.27
CA GLN A 170 19.37 10.02 -5.63
C GLN A 170 18.33 10.35 -6.71
N PRO A 171 17.11 9.77 -6.64
CA PRO A 171 16.03 10.16 -7.51
C PRO A 171 15.72 11.66 -7.33
N PRO A 172 15.26 12.36 -8.39
CA PRO A 172 14.89 13.76 -8.28
C PRO A 172 13.66 13.89 -7.36
N PHE A 173 13.90 14.15 -6.08
CA PHE A 173 12.85 14.42 -5.11
C PHE A 173 12.11 15.71 -5.48
N PRO A 174 10.82 15.83 -5.13
CA PRO A 174 10.05 17.04 -5.39
C PRO A 174 10.77 18.27 -4.82
N THR A 175 11.08 19.23 -5.69
CA THR A 175 11.54 20.55 -5.28
C THR A 175 10.32 21.41 -4.94
N ARG A 176 10.52 22.39 -4.05
CA ARG A 176 9.45 23.24 -3.50
C ARG A 176 8.78 24.06 -4.62
N HIS A 177 7.71 23.55 -5.21
CA HIS A 177 6.88 24.31 -6.15
C HIS A 177 5.59 24.75 -5.46
N THR A 178 5.53 26.07 -5.21
CA THR A 178 4.40 26.89 -4.76
C THR A 178 3.66 26.42 -3.49
N ASN A 179 3.66 27.27 -2.46
CA ASN A 179 2.81 27.10 -1.27
C ASN A 179 1.36 26.89 -1.72
N PRO A 180 0.69 25.78 -1.35
CA PRO A 180 -0.76 25.72 -1.47
C PRO A 180 -1.35 26.82 -0.57
N SER A 181 -2.39 27.49 -1.06
CA SER A 181 -3.22 28.38 -0.24
C SER A 181 -3.67 27.63 1.03
N PRO A 182 -3.81 28.32 2.18
CA PRO A 182 -4.26 27.65 3.40
C PRO A 182 -5.57 26.92 3.14
N PRO A 183 -5.72 25.67 3.61
CA PRO A 183 -6.91 24.90 3.35
C PRO A 183 -8.12 25.60 3.95
N THR A 184 -9.11 25.94 3.12
CA THR A 184 -10.43 26.32 3.62
C THR A 184 -11.05 25.08 4.26
N LEU A 185 -11.01 25.01 5.60
CA LEU A 185 -11.68 23.97 6.38
C LEU A 185 -13.20 24.09 6.16
N ALA A 186 -13.74 23.32 5.22
CA ALA A 186 -15.17 23.03 5.21
C ALA A 186 -15.45 22.01 6.32
N ILE A 187 -15.75 22.49 7.53
CA ILE A 187 -16.26 21.64 8.61
C ILE A 187 -17.63 21.12 8.14
N PRO A 188 -17.85 19.79 8.04
CA PRO A 188 -19.15 19.26 7.71
C PRO A 188 -20.15 19.66 8.81
N VAL A 189 -21.15 20.48 8.45
CA VAL A 189 -22.26 20.81 9.35
C VAL A 189 -23.16 19.58 9.45
N PRO A 190 -23.42 19.02 10.65
CA PRO A 190 -24.38 17.94 10.80
C PRO A 190 -25.79 18.45 10.42
N GLY A 191 -26.44 17.83 9.43
CA GLY A 191 -27.83 18.11 9.06
C GLY A 191 -28.07 18.74 7.67
N GLY A 192 -27.04 18.87 6.82
CA GLY A 192 -27.21 19.21 5.40
C GLY A 192 -27.69 18.02 4.54
N PRO A 193 -28.05 18.25 3.26
CA PRO A 193 -28.37 17.16 2.32
C PRO A 193 -27.25 16.10 2.33
N GLN A 194 -27.61 14.81 2.21
CA GLN A 194 -26.64 13.70 2.20
C GLN A 194 -25.47 14.07 1.28
N GLN A 195 -24.28 14.26 1.87
CA GLN A 195 -23.11 14.54 1.06
C GLN A 195 -22.87 13.36 0.12
N PRO A 196 -22.53 13.61 -1.16
CA PRO A 196 -22.22 12.54 -2.09
C PRO A 196 -21.11 11.66 -1.51
N SER A 197 -21.25 10.35 -1.68
CA SER A 197 -20.26 9.41 -1.15
C SER A 197 -18.87 9.72 -1.71
N ARG A 198 -17.87 9.69 -0.82
CA ARG A 198 -16.47 9.89 -1.14
C ARG A 198 -15.80 8.63 -1.70
N VAL A 199 -16.46 7.48 -1.59
CA VAL A 199 -15.93 6.19 -2.09
C VAL A 199 -16.79 5.74 -3.25
N ALA A 200 -16.18 5.49 -4.40
CA ALA A 200 -16.85 4.93 -5.56
C ALA A 200 -16.72 3.41 -5.64
N LEU A 201 -17.67 2.77 -6.31
CA LEU A 201 -17.69 1.34 -6.61
C LEU A 201 -18.04 1.16 -8.09
N VAL A 202 -17.20 0.43 -8.81
CA VAL A 202 -17.46 0.01 -10.20
C VAL A 202 -17.51 -1.52 -10.29
N TYR A 203 -18.50 -2.00 -11.04
CA TYR A 203 -18.73 -3.41 -11.34
C TYR A 203 -19.74 -3.50 -12.51
N ASP A 204 -19.51 -4.46 -13.40
CA ASP A 204 -20.36 -4.75 -14.55
C ASP A 204 -20.42 -6.26 -14.79
N ALA A 205 -21.64 -6.79 -14.87
CA ALA A 205 -21.88 -8.22 -15.04
C ALA A 205 -21.40 -8.77 -16.39
N ARG A 206 -21.15 -7.91 -17.40
CA ARG A 206 -20.57 -8.34 -18.69
C ARG A 206 -19.21 -9.02 -18.52
N MET A 207 -18.46 -8.64 -17.49
CA MET A 207 -17.20 -9.28 -17.14
C MET A 207 -17.37 -10.77 -16.78
N GLU A 208 -18.56 -11.21 -16.36
CA GLU A 208 -18.86 -12.60 -15.98
C GLU A 208 -18.98 -13.54 -17.19
N CYS A 209 -19.15 -12.98 -18.38
CA CYS A 209 -19.26 -13.76 -19.62
C CYS A 209 -17.92 -14.42 -20.02
N HIS A 210 -16.78 -13.91 -19.53
CA HIS A 210 -15.49 -14.58 -19.67
C HIS A 210 -15.39 -15.77 -18.70
N GLN A 211 -15.56 -16.99 -19.19
CA GLN A 211 -15.67 -18.20 -18.37
C GLN A 211 -15.08 -19.42 -19.07
N SER A 212 -14.35 -20.23 -18.30
CA SER A 212 -13.86 -21.54 -18.75
C SER A 212 -14.98 -22.58 -18.80
N LYS A 213 -14.92 -23.47 -19.79
CA LYS A 213 -15.83 -24.63 -19.88
C LYS A 213 -15.53 -25.72 -18.84
N LYS A 214 -14.30 -25.75 -18.32
CA LYS A 214 -13.86 -26.64 -17.26
C LYS A 214 -13.80 -25.86 -15.95
N TYR A 215 -13.67 -26.58 -14.82
CA TYR A 215 -13.34 -25.92 -13.56
C TYR A 215 -12.03 -25.15 -13.71
N HIS A 216 -12.02 -23.90 -13.25
CA HIS A 216 -10.86 -23.02 -13.28
C HIS A 216 -10.93 -22.10 -12.05
N PRO A 217 -9.82 -21.84 -11.34
CA PRO A 217 -9.82 -21.00 -10.13
C PRO A 217 -10.30 -19.58 -10.44
N GLU A 218 -9.79 -18.97 -11.51
CA GLU A 218 -10.31 -17.70 -12.01
C GLU A 218 -11.66 -17.97 -12.72
N ASN A 219 -12.77 -17.57 -12.08
CA ASN A 219 -14.12 -17.82 -12.56
C ASN A 219 -15.10 -16.70 -12.16
N PRO A 220 -16.27 -16.57 -12.83
CA PRO A 220 -17.21 -15.47 -12.60
C PRO A 220 -17.74 -15.34 -11.17
N LYS A 221 -17.79 -16.44 -10.40
CA LYS A 221 -18.29 -16.38 -9.01
C LYS A 221 -17.45 -15.48 -8.12
N ARG A 222 -16.18 -15.22 -8.48
CA ARG A 222 -15.29 -14.33 -7.74
C ARG A 222 -15.89 -12.94 -7.55
N VAL A 223 -16.27 -12.29 -8.65
CA VAL A 223 -16.88 -10.95 -8.62
C VAL A 223 -18.32 -10.98 -8.13
N GLN A 224 -19.07 -12.05 -8.42
CA GLN A 224 -20.44 -12.24 -7.92
C GLN A 224 -20.47 -12.26 -6.38
N CYS A 225 -19.66 -13.12 -5.75
CA CYS A 225 -19.62 -13.24 -4.30
C CYS A 225 -19.12 -11.96 -3.61
N ILE A 226 -18.11 -11.28 -4.19
CA ILE A 226 -17.67 -9.97 -3.70
C ILE A 226 -18.83 -8.97 -3.71
N MET A 227 -19.53 -8.86 -4.85
CA MET A 227 -20.64 -7.92 -4.98
C MET A 227 -21.83 -8.27 -4.08
N GLU A 228 -22.13 -9.56 -3.89
CA GLU A 228 -23.14 -10.03 -2.95
C GLU A 228 -22.78 -9.63 -1.52
N ASN A 229 -21.53 -9.83 -1.10
CA ASN A 229 -21.07 -9.48 0.25
C ASN A 229 -21.04 -7.96 0.48
N LEU A 230 -20.61 -7.17 -0.51
CA LEU A 230 -20.68 -5.70 -0.45
C LEU A 230 -22.12 -5.20 -0.34
N LYS A 231 -23.08 -5.85 -1.03
CA LYS A 231 -24.51 -5.50 -0.95
C LYS A 231 -25.12 -5.91 0.38
N SER A 232 -24.90 -7.15 0.84
CA SER A 232 -25.51 -7.70 2.06
C SER A 232 -24.98 -7.02 3.33
N SER A 233 -23.71 -6.62 3.35
CA SER A 233 -23.09 -5.84 4.43
C SER A 233 -23.47 -4.35 4.43
N GLY A 234 -24.20 -3.87 3.42
CA GLY A 234 -24.60 -2.47 3.28
C GLY A 234 -23.50 -1.53 2.76
N VAL A 235 -22.29 -2.04 2.52
CA VAL A 235 -21.14 -1.26 2.02
C VAL A 235 -21.43 -0.67 0.64
N ALA A 236 -21.98 -1.46 -0.29
CA ALA A 236 -22.28 -0.98 -1.64
C ALA A 236 -23.25 0.21 -1.66
N LYS A 237 -24.19 0.28 -0.71
CA LYS A 237 -25.14 1.41 -0.58
C LYS A 237 -24.48 2.70 -0.11
N ARG A 238 -23.32 2.59 0.55
CA ARG A 238 -22.53 3.72 1.03
C ARG A 238 -21.55 4.23 -0.03
N CYS A 239 -21.38 3.52 -1.14
CA CYS A 239 -20.51 3.92 -2.24
C CYS A 239 -21.28 4.63 -3.36
N ALA A 240 -20.63 5.56 -4.04
CA ALA A 240 -21.10 6.10 -5.32
C ALA A 240 -20.91 5.05 -6.42
N ARG A 241 -21.95 4.77 -7.21
CA ARG A 241 -21.81 3.87 -8.36
C ARG A 241 -21.17 4.61 -9.53
N VAL A 242 -20.12 4.03 -10.10
CA VAL A 242 -19.53 4.46 -11.37
C VAL A 242 -20.00 3.51 -12.47
N ASN A 243 -20.33 4.05 -13.64
CA ASN A 243 -20.73 3.25 -14.79
C ASN A 243 -19.49 2.74 -15.51
N SER A 244 -19.56 1.50 -15.97
CA SER A 244 -18.50 0.89 -16.78
C SER A 244 -18.66 1.24 -18.25
N ARG A 245 -17.54 1.18 -18.97
CA ARG A 245 -17.47 1.20 -20.44
C ARG A 245 -16.41 0.23 -20.92
N GLU A 246 -16.37 0.01 -22.22
CA GLU A 246 -15.24 -0.69 -22.85
C GLU A 246 -14.06 0.28 -23.04
N ALA A 247 -12.84 -0.20 -22.77
CA ALA A 247 -11.62 0.46 -23.18
C ALA A 247 -11.51 0.43 -24.71
N THR A 248 -11.14 1.56 -25.28
CA THR A 248 -10.87 1.74 -26.71
C THR A 248 -9.55 1.06 -27.10
N ASP A 249 -9.33 0.83 -28.40
CA ASP A 249 -8.03 0.35 -28.88
C ASP A 249 -6.89 1.30 -28.51
N GLY A 250 -7.11 2.61 -28.60
CA GLY A 250 -6.07 3.60 -28.30
C GLY A 250 -5.62 3.53 -26.84
N GLU A 251 -6.56 3.34 -25.91
CA GLU A 251 -6.26 3.17 -24.48
C GLU A 251 -5.53 1.85 -24.19
N VAL A 252 -5.89 0.76 -24.87
CA VAL A 252 -5.16 -0.52 -24.72
C VAL A 252 -3.73 -0.41 -25.26
N LEU A 253 -3.57 0.28 -26.40
CA LEU A 253 -2.29 0.44 -27.09
C LEU A 253 -1.32 1.41 -26.40
N THR A 254 -1.71 2.07 -25.30
CA THR A 254 -0.77 2.91 -24.53
C THR A 254 0.18 2.06 -23.68
N VAL A 255 -0.17 0.80 -23.41
CA VAL A 255 0.64 -0.15 -22.63
C VAL A 255 0.97 -1.40 -23.44
N HIS A 256 0.03 -1.87 -24.25
CA HIS A 256 0.18 -3.11 -25.01
C HIS A 256 0.55 -2.85 -26.47
N ASP A 257 1.30 -3.79 -27.02
CA ASP A 257 1.63 -3.85 -28.43
C ASP A 257 0.42 -4.25 -29.26
N LYS A 258 0.49 -3.90 -30.55
CA LYS A 258 -0.53 -4.26 -31.52
C LYS A 258 -0.73 -5.77 -31.65
N SER A 259 0.32 -6.55 -31.43
CA SER A 259 0.29 -8.03 -31.43
C SER A 259 -0.69 -8.59 -30.40
N LEU A 260 -0.63 -8.14 -29.15
CA LEU A 260 -1.54 -8.57 -28.10
C LEU A 260 -2.98 -8.21 -28.47
N LEU A 261 -3.23 -6.96 -28.86
CA LEU A 261 -4.56 -6.51 -29.23
C LEU A 261 -5.15 -7.34 -30.38
N ASP A 262 -4.33 -7.70 -31.37
CA ASP A 262 -4.75 -8.53 -32.50
C ASP A 262 -5.03 -9.98 -32.09
N ILE A 263 -4.26 -10.54 -31.14
CA ILE A 263 -4.55 -11.84 -30.52
C ILE A 263 -5.91 -11.82 -29.84
N VAL A 264 -6.23 -10.79 -29.07
CA VAL A 264 -7.50 -10.72 -28.32
C VAL A 264 -8.69 -10.53 -29.27
N LYS A 265 -8.57 -9.64 -30.26
CA LYS A 265 -9.63 -9.36 -31.25
C LYS A 265 -10.04 -10.55 -32.09
N ARG A 266 -9.10 -11.45 -32.41
CA ARG A 266 -9.42 -12.62 -33.24
C ARG A 266 -10.19 -13.70 -32.47
N ILE A 267 -10.16 -13.72 -31.13
CA ILE A 267 -10.75 -14.80 -30.30
C ILE A 267 -12.21 -15.06 -30.66
N LYS A 268 -13.02 -14.00 -30.79
CA LYS A 268 -14.47 -14.13 -31.10
C LYS A 268 -14.76 -14.74 -32.48
N ASN A 269 -13.79 -14.68 -33.40
CA ASN A 269 -13.92 -15.23 -34.75
C ASN A 269 -13.43 -16.69 -34.83
N LEU A 270 -12.78 -17.20 -33.78
CA LEU A 270 -12.34 -18.59 -33.70
C LEU A 270 -13.49 -19.51 -33.32
N LYS A 271 -13.47 -20.73 -33.86
CA LYS A 271 -14.37 -21.80 -33.41
C LYS A 271 -14.06 -22.17 -31.96
N PRO A 272 -15.02 -22.73 -31.20
CA PRO A 272 -14.79 -23.08 -29.80
C PRO A 272 -13.62 -24.04 -29.55
N SER A 273 -13.27 -24.92 -30.50
CA SER A 273 -12.09 -25.78 -30.41
C SER A 273 -10.79 -25.00 -30.58
N GLU A 274 -10.77 -24.02 -31.47
CA GLU A 274 -9.61 -23.16 -31.73
C GLU A 274 -9.40 -22.16 -30.58
N GLN A 275 -10.48 -21.66 -29.95
CA GLN A 275 -10.40 -20.88 -28.71
C GLN A 275 -9.74 -21.68 -27.59
N LEU A 276 -10.13 -22.94 -27.41
CA LEU A 276 -9.51 -23.83 -26.42
C LEU A 276 -8.02 -24.04 -26.72
N SER A 277 -7.68 -24.38 -27.97
CA SER A 277 -6.28 -24.56 -28.37
C SER A 277 -5.45 -23.29 -28.22
N LEU A 278 -6.02 -22.11 -28.48
CA LEU A 278 -5.33 -20.84 -28.25
C LEU A 278 -5.05 -20.62 -26.77
N GLY A 279 -6.03 -20.81 -25.89
CA GLY A 279 -5.84 -20.70 -24.45
C GLY A 279 -4.76 -21.66 -23.94
N GLU A 280 -4.83 -22.94 -24.33
CA GLU A 280 -3.85 -23.98 -23.96
C GLU A 280 -2.44 -23.71 -24.50
N SER A 281 -2.29 -22.86 -25.53
CA SER A 281 -0.98 -22.48 -26.09
C SER A 281 -0.33 -21.28 -25.41
N LEU A 282 -1.08 -20.53 -24.61
CA LEU A 282 -0.64 -19.35 -23.89
C LEU A 282 -0.33 -19.70 -22.42
N ASP A 283 0.53 -18.93 -21.76
CA ASP A 283 0.90 -19.21 -20.38
C ASP A 283 -0.26 -18.98 -19.42
N SER A 284 -0.85 -20.07 -18.94
CA SER A 284 -1.88 -20.05 -17.89
C SER A 284 -3.08 -19.17 -18.28
N ILE A 285 -3.54 -19.27 -19.54
CA ILE A 285 -4.69 -18.52 -20.06
C ILE A 285 -5.81 -19.47 -20.47
N TYR A 286 -7.06 -19.01 -20.27
CA TYR A 286 -8.22 -19.56 -20.95
C TYR A 286 -8.96 -18.43 -21.68
N VAL A 287 -9.67 -18.75 -22.76
CA VAL A 287 -10.43 -17.76 -23.52
C VAL A 287 -11.78 -18.31 -23.99
N ASN A 288 -12.72 -17.42 -24.28
CA ASN A 288 -13.98 -17.72 -24.95
C ASN A 288 -14.39 -16.53 -25.84
N GLY A 289 -15.54 -16.65 -26.53
CA GLY A 289 -16.03 -15.59 -27.44
C GLY A 289 -16.21 -14.21 -26.80
N GLU A 290 -16.40 -14.16 -25.47
CA GLU A 290 -16.69 -12.95 -24.70
C GLU A 290 -15.43 -12.37 -24.02
N THR A 291 -14.26 -13.00 -24.19
CA THR A 291 -13.00 -12.57 -23.58
C THR A 291 -12.63 -11.13 -23.93
N GLU A 292 -12.78 -10.72 -25.20
CA GLU A 292 -12.46 -9.35 -25.63
C GLU A 292 -13.34 -8.33 -24.90
N GLU A 293 -14.66 -8.54 -24.89
CA GLU A 293 -15.59 -7.61 -24.24
C GLU A 293 -15.31 -7.53 -22.74
N ALA A 294 -15.18 -8.67 -22.06
CA ALA A 294 -14.91 -8.70 -20.62
C ALA A 294 -13.61 -7.96 -20.27
N ALA A 295 -12.53 -8.19 -21.01
CA ALA A 295 -11.24 -7.52 -20.79
C ALA A 295 -11.34 -6.01 -21.02
N ARG A 296 -12.04 -5.57 -22.08
CA ARG A 296 -12.28 -4.14 -22.33
C ARG A 296 -13.14 -3.50 -21.25
N VAL A 297 -14.16 -4.20 -20.76
CA VAL A 297 -15.02 -3.70 -19.67
C VAL A 297 -14.23 -3.60 -18.38
N ALA A 298 -13.33 -4.53 -18.07
CA ALA A 298 -12.45 -4.45 -16.91
C ALA A 298 -11.55 -3.20 -16.97
N SER A 299 -10.82 -3.01 -18.08
CA SER A 299 -9.92 -1.85 -18.24
C SER A 299 -10.69 -0.53 -18.31
N GLY A 300 -11.83 -0.48 -19.02
CA GLY A 300 -12.65 0.73 -19.11
C GLY A 300 -13.34 1.08 -17.79
N SER A 301 -13.72 0.08 -16.98
CA SER A 301 -14.21 0.29 -15.61
C SER A 301 -13.13 0.92 -14.72
N MET A 302 -11.89 0.46 -14.85
CA MET A 302 -10.75 1.00 -14.11
C MET A 302 -10.51 2.48 -14.49
N LEU A 303 -10.53 2.80 -15.79
CA LEU A 303 -10.38 4.17 -16.29
C LEU A 303 -11.49 5.10 -15.77
N GLU A 304 -12.75 4.68 -15.83
CA GLU A 304 -13.88 5.49 -15.32
C GLU A 304 -13.79 5.72 -13.81
N LEU A 305 -13.44 4.69 -13.04
CA LEU A 305 -13.29 4.82 -11.59
C LEU A 305 -12.13 5.76 -11.23
N MET A 306 -10.99 5.60 -11.90
CA MET A 306 -9.83 6.46 -11.69
C MET A 306 -10.16 7.91 -12.06
N ALA A 307 -10.78 8.15 -13.22
CA ALA A 307 -11.19 9.49 -13.65
C ALA A 307 -12.18 10.12 -12.65
N TRP A 308 -13.09 9.32 -12.07
CA TRP A 308 -13.98 9.77 -11.00
C TRP A 308 -13.21 10.18 -9.74
N VAL A 309 -12.24 9.37 -9.29
CA VAL A 309 -11.40 9.63 -8.12
C VAL A 309 -10.58 10.91 -8.30
N ILE A 310 -9.93 11.07 -9.46
CA ILE A 310 -9.11 12.25 -9.78
C ILE A 310 -10.00 13.49 -9.93
N GLY A 311 -11.06 13.39 -10.74
CA GLY A 311 -11.91 14.52 -11.12
C GLY A 311 -12.73 15.12 -9.98
N ARG A 312 -13.01 14.36 -8.92
CA ARG A 312 -13.68 14.85 -7.71
C ARG A 312 -12.73 15.45 -6.68
N GLY A 313 -11.41 15.27 -6.86
CA GLY A 313 -10.37 15.88 -6.04
C GLY A 313 -10.17 15.19 -4.69
N ARG A 314 -9.70 15.96 -3.71
CA ARG A 314 -9.23 15.48 -2.40
C ARG A 314 -10.25 14.57 -1.69
N GLY A 315 -9.75 13.46 -1.16
CA GLY A 315 -10.49 12.55 -0.30
C GLY A 315 -11.45 11.61 -0.99
N HIS A 316 -11.40 11.50 -2.32
CA HIS A 316 -12.18 10.53 -3.08
C HIS A 316 -11.35 9.28 -3.33
N SER A 317 -11.98 8.12 -3.20
CA SER A 317 -11.34 6.82 -3.44
C SER A 317 -12.31 5.87 -4.11
N GLY A 318 -11.83 4.69 -4.52
CA GLY A 318 -12.62 3.77 -5.31
C GLY A 318 -12.29 2.31 -5.09
N VAL A 319 -13.27 1.45 -5.34
CA VAL A 319 -13.11 0.00 -5.43
C VAL A 319 -13.55 -0.48 -6.81
N ALA A 320 -12.66 -1.18 -7.50
CA ALA A 320 -12.94 -1.84 -8.78
C ALA A 320 -13.08 -3.35 -8.59
N VAL A 321 -14.32 -3.84 -8.68
CA VAL A 321 -14.61 -5.28 -8.69
C VAL A 321 -14.65 -5.71 -10.15
N ILE A 322 -13.46 -5.95 -10.71
CA ILE A 322 -13.24 -6.20 -12.13
C ILE A 322 -12.66 -7.60 -12.39
N ARG A 323 -12.90 -8.13 -13.60
CA ARG A 323 -12.24 -9.32 -14.13
C ARG A 323 -12.36 -9.35 -15.67
N PRO A 324 -11.47 -10.01 -16.42
CA PRO A 324 -10.25 -10.72 -15.99
C PRO A 324 -9.21 -9.80 -15.30
N PRO A 325 -8.28 -10.37 -14.50
CA PRO A 325 -7.18 -9.61 -13.88
C PRO A 325 -6.22 -9.04 -14.94
N GLY A 326 -5.21 -8.29 -14.50
CA GLY A 326 -4.30 -7.58 -15.40
C GLY A 326 -2.80 -7.63 -15.09
N HIS A 327 -2.37 -7.80 -13.83
CA HIS A 327 -0.98 -7.51 -13.46
C HIS A 327 0.12 -8.38 -14.12
N HIS A 328 -0.23 -9.56 -14.67
CA HIS A 328 0.68 -10.43 -15.42
C HIS A 328 0.73 -10.16 -16.93
N ALA A 329 -0.24 -9.43 -17.48
CA ALA A 329 -0.29 -9.16 -18.92
C ALA A 329 0.89 -8.27 -19.32
N GLU A 330 1.74 -8.82 -20.20
CA GLU A 330 2.90 -8.14 -20.77
C GLU A 330 2.49 -7.22 -21.92
N SER A 331 3.44 -6.52 -22.53
CA SER A 331 3.14 -5.66 -23.68
C SER A 331 2.58 -6.45 -24.85
N ASP A 332 3.12 -7.62 -25.17
CA ASP A 332 2.85 -8.36 -26.40
C ASP A 332 2.07 -9.67 -26.22
N GLU A 333 1.89 -10.16 -24.98
CA GLU A 333 1.13 -11.38 -24.70
C GLU A 333 0.28 -11.34 -23.40
N PRO A 334 -0.89 -12.02 -23.40
CA PRO A 334 -1.61 -12.32 -22.18
C PRO A 334 -0.93 -13.44 -21.39
N SER A 335 -0.97 -13.38 -20.06
CA SER A 335 -0.37 -14.39 -19.19
C SER A 335 -1.06 -14.42 -17.82
N GLY A 336 -1.03 -15.56 -17.11
CA GLY A 336 -1.47 -15.64 -15.70
C GLY A 336 -2.92 -15.19 -15.48
N PHE A 337 -3.84 -15.67 -16.32
CA PHE A 337 -5.24 -15.24 -16.40
C PHE A 337 -5.48 -13.79 -16.86
N CYS A 338 -4.43 -13.00 -17.03
CA CYS A 338 -4.50 -11.59 -17.37
C CYS A 338 -4.55 -11.37 -18.88
N ILE A 339 -5.55 -10.62 -19.35
CA ILE A 339 -5.74 -10.34 -20.78
C ILE A 339 -5.16 -8.97 -21.16
N PHE A 340 -5.58 -7.93 -20.45
CA PHE A 340 -5.01 -6.58 -20.52
C PHE A 340 -4.60 -6.17 -19.12
N ASN A 341 -3.54 -5.37 -19.02
CA ASN A 341 -3.05 -4.85 -17.76
C ASN A 341 -3.88 -3.64 -17.33
N ASN A 342 -5.00 -3.92 -16.66
CA ASN A 342 -5.99 -2.93 -16.24
C ASN A 342 -5.37 -1.78 -15.43
N VAL A 343 -4.47 -2.11 -14.49
CA VAL A 343 -3.81 -1.12 -13.64
C VAL A 343 -2.78 -0.32 -14.43
N ALA A 344 -1.96 -0.96 -15.27
CA ALA A 344 -1.00 -0.22 -16.09
C ALA A 344 -1.68 0.73 -17.09
N ILE A 345 -2.78 0.32 -17.74
CA ILE A 345 -3.58 1.20 -18.61
C ILE A 345 -4.08 2.43 -17.83
N ALA A 346 -4.55 2.22 -16.61
CA ALA A 346 -4.97 3.32 -15.74
C ALA A 346 -3.81 4.24 -15.33
N VAL A 347 -2.65 3.68 -14.96
CA VAL A 347 -1.43 4.48 -14.69
C VAL A 347 -1.08 5.33 -15.90
N GLN A 348 -1.06 4.77 -17.10
CA GLN A 348 -0.70 5.50 -18.31
C GLN A 348 -1.67 6.64 -18.60
N SER A 349 -2.98 6.42 -18.46
CA SER A 349 -3.99 7.48 -18.56
C SER A 349 -3.84 8.54 -17.46
N ALA A 350 -3.48 8.17 -16.23
CA ALA A 350 -3.21 9.13 -15.15
C ALA A 350 -2.02 10.06 -15.49
N LEU A 351 -0.99 9.53 -16.15
CA LEU A 351 0.19 10.30 -16.56
C LEU A 351 -0.10 11.17 -17.79
N ASP A 352 -0.76 10.63 -18.79
CA ASP A 352 -0.92 11.29 -20.10
C ASP A 352 -2.17 12.18 -20.16
N ASP A 353 -3.31 11.71 -19.67
CA ASP A 353 -4.58 12.45 -19.75
C ASP A 353 -4.78 13.37 -18.53
N HIS A 354 -4.39 12.90 -17.35
CA HIS A 354 -4.54 13.64 -16.10
C HIS A 354 -3.27 14.39 -15.67
N GLN A 355 -2.17 14.23 -16.41
CA GLN A 355 -0.92 14.96 -16.21
C GLN A 355 -0.28 14.79 -14.82
N LEU A 356 -0.64 13.73 -14.09
CA LEU A 356 -0.01 13.40 -12.83
C LEU A 356 1.47 13.12 -13.05
N LYS A 357 2.29 13.46 -12.06
CA LYS A 357 3.74 13.34 -12.10
C LYS A 357 4.24 12.18 -11.26
N ARG A 358 3.44 11.71 -10.30
CA ARG A 358 3.81 10.64 -9.36
C ARG A 358 2.62 9.73 -9.09
N VAL A 359 2.64 8.52 -9.63
CA VAL A 359 1.63 7.49 -9.40
C VAL A 359 2.27 6.32 -8.66
N LEU A 360 1.67 5.93 -7.54
CA LEU A 360 2.10 4.77 -6.76
C LEU A 360 1.23 3.57 -7.15
N VAL A 361 1.87 2.43 -7.42
CA VAL A 361 1.21 1.13 -7.51
C VAL A 361 1.74 0.23 -6.40
N VAL A 362 0.84 -0.23 -5.52
CA VAL A 362 1.15 -1.27 -4.54
C VAL A 362 0.46 -2.55 -4.98
N ASP A 363 1.24 -3.58 -5.27
CA ASP A 363 0.75 -4.91 -5.60
C ASP A 363 0.94 -5.83 -4.39
N TRP A 364 -0.17 -6.28 -3.82
CA TRP A 364 -0.18 -7.24 -2.71
C TRP A 364 -0.75 -8.60 -3.13
N ASP A 365 -0.98 -8.80 -4.43
CA ASP A 365 -1.22 -10.14 -4.98
C ASP A 365 -0.04 -11.03 -4.65
N VAL A 366 -0.31 -12.31 -4.38
CA VAL A 366 0.74 -13.24 -3.96
C VAL A 366 1.74 -13.53 -5.07
N HIS A 367 1.38 -13.29 -6.33
CA HIS A 367 2.25 -13.43 -7.48
C HIS A 367 2.87 -12.08 -7.83
N HIS A 368 4.12 -12.10 -8.31
CA HIS A 368 4.75 -10.90 -8.81
C HIS A 368 4.03 -10.39 -10.07
N GLY A 369 3.51 -9.16 -10.04
CA GLY A 369 2.96 -8.48 -11.22
C GLY A 369 4.03 -8.07 -12.24
N ASN A 370 4.60 -9.05 -12.94
CA ASN A 370 5.65 -8.87 -13.95
C ASN A 370 5.26 -7.86 -15.04
N GLY A 371 4.00 -7.87 -15.50
CA GLY A 371 3.52 -6.96 -16.53
C GLY A 371 3.53 -5.49 -16.08
N ILE A 372 3.14 -5.21 -14.83
CA ILE A 372 3.19 -3.83 -14.28
C ILE A 372 4.65 -3.40 -14.13
N GLN A 373 5.50 -4.27 -13.56
CA GLN A 373 6.93 -3.98 -13.42
C GLN A 373 7.56 -3.63 -14.76
N ASN A 374 7.36 -4.45 -15.78
CA ASN A 374 7.99 -4.27 -17.09
C ASN A 374 7.47 -3.02 -17.81
N ALA A 375 6.19 -2.70 -17.69
CA ALA A 375 5.60 -1.50 -18.26
C ALA A 375 6.25 -0.19 -17.74
N PHE A 376 6.69 -0.18 -16.47
CA PHE A 376 7.19 1.05 -15.82
C PHE A 376 8.63 0.98 -15.31
N LEU A 377 9.37 -0.10 -15.62
CA LEU A 377 10.72 -0.35 -15.10
C LEU A 377 11.70 0.82 -15.30
N ARG A 378 11.47 1.65 -16.32
CA ARG A 378 12.31 2.80 -16.71
C ARG A 378 11.71 4.17 -16.38
N ASP A 379 10.47 4.24 -15.87
CA ASP A 379 9.74 5.49 -15.67
C ASP A 379 9.76 5.94 -14.19
N PRO A 380 10.50 7.01 -13.83
CA PRO A 380 10.54 7.52 -12.44
C PRO A 380 9.24 8.18 -11.98
N ARG A 381 8.25 8.38 -12.88
CA ARG A 381 6.93 8.92 -12.50
C ARG A 381 6.05 7.86 -11.83
N VAL A 382 6.41 6.59 -11.94
CA VAL A 382 5.66 5.47 -11.39
C VAL A 382 6.53 4.73 -10.39
N LEU A 383 6.04 4.61 -9.16
CA LEU A 383 6.65 3.76 -8.15
C LEU A 383 5.83 2.47 -8.07
N TYR A 384 6.46 1.33 -8.39
CA TYR A 384 5.87 0.00 -8.25
C TYR A 384 6.48 -0.72 -7.05
N ILE A 385 5.63 -1.20 -6.14
CA ILE A 385 6.02 -1.98 -4.97
C ILE A 385 5.21 -3.28 -4.99
N SER A 386 5.88 -4.44 -4.96
CA SER A 386 5.24 -5.76 -4.98
C SER A 386 5.66 -6.61 -3.79
N LEU A 387 4.68 -7.23 -3.11
CA LEU A 387 4.88 -8.21 -2.05
C LEU A 387 4.37 -9.56 -2.55
N HIS A 388 5.25 -10.52 -2.81
CA HIS A 388 4.87 -11.75 -3.51
C HIS A 388 5.65 -12.96 -3.00
N LEU A 389 5.05 -14.15 -3.10
CA LEU A 389 5.74 -15.41 -2.87
C LEU A 389 6.71 -15.67 -4.02
N PHE A 390 7.97 -15.96 -3.69
CA PHE A 390 9.05 -16.05 -4.68
C PHE A 390 9.74 -17.42 -4.69
N LEU A 391 10.03 -17.97 -3.51
CA LEU A 391 10.68 -19.28 -3.35
C LEU A 391 11.92 -19.45 -4.25
N GLY A 392 12.85 -18.48 -4.20
CA GLY A 392 14.06 -18.45 -5.05
C GLY A 392 13.78 -18.28 -6.55
N GLY A 393 12.59 -17.82 -6.93
CA GLY A 393 12.16 -17.66 -8.33
C GLY A 393 11.49 -18.89 -8.91
N SER A 394 11.07 -19.84 -8.07
CA SER A 394 10.33 -21.04 -8.49
C SER A 394 8.81 -20.91 -8.36
N PHE A 395 8.33 -19.86 -7.68
CA PHE A 395 6.90 -19.56 -7.65
C PHE A 395 6.50 -18.71 -8.87
N TYR A 396 5.24 -18.83 -9.31
CA TYR A 396 4.76 -18.15 -10.51
C TYR A 396 4.75 -16.61 -10.31
N PRO A 397 5.13 -15.81 -11.32
CA PRO A 397 5.79 -16.20 -12.57
C PRO A 397 7.24 -16.64 -12.30
N GLU A 398 7.63 -17.79 -12.83
CA GLU A 398 8.98 -18.33 -12.59
C GLU A 398 10.06 -17.38 -13.13
N GLY A 399 11.19 -17.30 -12.43
CA GLY A 399 12.35 -16.52 -12.84
C GLY A 399 12.83 -15.52 -11.79
N GLN A 400 13.74 -14.64 -12.19
CA GLN A 400 14.41 -13.68 -11.30
C GLN A 400 13.85 -12.25 -11.41
N GLY A 401 12.80 -12.05 -12.19
CA GLY A 401 12.19 -10.72 -12.41
C GLY A 401 11.66 -10.08 -11.12
N GLY A 402 11.09 -10.89 -10.22
CA GLY A 402 10.62 -10.47 -8.90
C GLY A 402 11.71 -10.42 -7.80
N ALA A 403 12.98 -10.63 -8.13
CA ALA A 403 14.03 -10.66 -7.10
C ALA A 403 14.36 -9.27 -6.53
N ILE A 404 14.88 -9.23 -5.29
CA ILE A 404 15.30 -8.00 -4.59
C ILE A 404 16.22 -7.09 -5.43
N PRO A 405 17.23 -7.59 -6.18
CA PRO A 405 18.15 -6.73 -6.93
C PRO A 405 17.50 -5.98 -8.10
N VAL A 406 16.27 -6.32 -8.49
CA VAL A 406 15.55 -5.66 -9.57
C VAL A 406 14.93 -4.36 -9.06
N VAL A 407 15.71 -3.28 -9.15
CA VAL A 407 15.35 -1.95 -8.61
C VAL A 407 14.89 -0.94 -9.67
N GLY A 408 14.63 -1.40 -10.90
CA GLY A 408 14.36 -0.53 -12.04
C GLY A 408 15.59 -0.25 -12.89
N GLU A 409 15.38 0.42 -14.02
CA GLU A 409 16.39 0.63 -15.05
C GLU A 409 16.49 2.11 -15.47
N GLY A 410 17.68 2.54 -15.87
CA GLY A 410 17.89 3.91 -16.34
C GLY A 410 17.42 4.95 -15.33
N LYS A 411 16.43 5.77 -15.73
CA LYS A 411 15.82 6.80 -14.86
C LYS A 411 14.87 6.22 -13.81
N GLY A 412 14.34 5.01 -14.02
CA GLY A 412 13.44 4.31 -13.09
C GLY A 412 14.17 3.57 -11.96
N LYS A 413 15.51 3.62 -11.89
CA LYS A 413 16.26 3.05 -10.76
C LYS A 413 15.79 3.65 -9.42
N GLY A 414 15.46 2.78 -8.48
CA GLY A 414 14.87 3.11 -7.18
C GLY A 414 13.34 3.09 -7.16
N PHE A 415 12.68 3.15 -8.31
CA PHE A 415 11.22 3.22 -8.43
C PHE A 415 10.54 1.86 -8.66
N ASN A 416 11.30 0.78 -8.57
CA ASN A 416 10.80 -0.59 -8.51
C ASN A 416 11.27 -1.25 -7.21
N VAL A 417 10.33 -1.78 -6.43
CA VAL A 417 10.61 -2.38 -5.13
C VAL A 417 9.96 -3.76 -5.06
N ASN A 418 10.77 -4.80 -5.02
CA ASN A 418 10.31 -6.16 -4.83
C ASN A 418 10.55 -6.61 -3.39
N ILE A 419 9.54 -7.23 -2.77
CA ILE A 419 9.58 -7.88 -1.46
C ILE A 419 9.24 -9.37 -1.67
N PRO A 420 10.22 -10.18 -2.10
CA PRO A 420 10.00 -11.59 -2.43
C PRO A 420 10.05 -12.48 -1.19
N TRP A 421 8.93 -13.11 -0.84
CA TRP A 421 8.87 -14.07 0.25
C TRP A 421 9.54 -15.38 -0.15
N GLU A 422 10.57 -15.75 0.62
CA GLU A 422 11.35 -16.97 0.38
C GLU A 422 10.78 -18.21 1.08
N GLN A 423 9.65 -18.06 1.77
CA GLN A 423 8.92 -19.15 2.41
C GLN A 423 7.41 -18.94 2.28
N GLU A 424 6.68 -20.05 2.28
CA GLU A 424 5.21 -20.06 2.35
C GLU A 424 4.72 -19.62 3.74
N LYS A 425 3.39 -19.43 3.86
CA LYS A 425 2.68 -19.09 5.11
C LYS A 425 3.09 -17.74 5.71
N MET A 426 3.54 -16.80 4.88
CA MET A 426 3.60 -15.40 5.29
C MET A 426 2.18 -14.90 5.56
N GLY A 427 1.99 -14.18 6.66
CA GLY A 427 0.69 -13.69 7.10
C GLY A 427 0.75 -12.24 7.56
N ASP A 428 -0.15 -11.89 8.47
CA ASP A 428 -0.32 -10.51 8.95
C ASP A 428 0.97 -9.91 9.53
N PRO A 429 1.76 -10.60 10.37
CA PRO A 429 2.99 -10.02 10.92
C PRO A 429 3.97 -9.58 9.83
N GLU A 430 4.18 -10.41 8.80
CA GLU A 430 5.14 -10.13 7.73
C GLU A 430 4.69 -8.97 6.84
N TYR A 431 3.43 -8.97 6.43
CA TYR A 431 2.87 -7.91 5.59
C TYR A 431 2.82 -6.57 6.33
N ILE A 432 2.41 -6.55 7.60
CA ILE A 432 2.41 -5.31 8.38
C ILE A 432 3.82 -4.79 8.61
N GLN A 433 4.80 -5.65 8.92
CA GLN A 433 6.18 -5.19 9.08
C GLN A 433 6.79 -4.70 7.75
N ALA A 434 6.49 -5.35 6.63
CA ALA A 434 6.85 -4.86 5.30
C ALA A 434 6.30 -3.45 5.06
N PHE A 435 5.02 -3.26 5.40
CA PHE A 435 4.36 -1.96 5.25
C PHE A 435 5.03 -0.89 6.10
N LEU A 436 5.21 -1.17 7.39
CA LEU A 436 5.70 -0.17 8.34
C LEU A 436 7.15 0.23 8.06
N GLY A 437 8.07 -0.72 7.81
CA GLY A 437 9.49 -0.38 7.72
C GLY A 437 10.06 -0.26 6.31
N LEU A 438 9.29 -0.57 5.26
CA LEU A 438 9.76 -0.41 3.88
C LEU A 438 8.75 0.29 2.98
N VAL A 439 7.51 -0.21 2.86
CA VAL A 439 6.52 0.35 1.92
C VAL A 439 6.18 1.80 2.29
N LEU A 440 5.74 2.07 3.53
CA LEU A 440 5.34 3.42 3.95
C LEU A 440 6.51 4.42 3.90
N PRO A 441 7.72 4.12 4.41
CA PRO A 441 8.86 5.01 4.26
C PRO A 441 9.10 5.45 2.81
N ILE A 442 9.12 4.50 1.86
CA ILE A 442 9.31 4.79 0.44
C ILE A 442 8.14 5.61 -0.11
N CYS A 443 6.90 5.23 0.19
CA CYS A 443 5.71 5.92 -0.30
C CYS A 443 5.60 7.37 0.20
N TYR A 444 5.95 7.63 1.46
CA TYR A 444 5.93 8.97 2.04
C TYR A 444 7.01 9.87 1.42
N GLU A 445 8.18 9.31 1.13
CA GLU A 445 9.25 10.05 0.46
C GLU A 445 8.96 10.29 -1.04
N PHE A 446 8.31 9.33 -1.71
CA PHE A 446 7.82 9.47 -3.08
C PHE A 446 6.69 10.52 -3.19
N ASN A 447 5.86 10.65 -2.15
CA ASN A 447 4.75 11.60 -2.07
C ASN A 447 3.82 11.56 -3.31
N PRO A 448 3.12 10.42 -3.54
CA PRO A 448 2.32 10.20 -4.74
C PRO A 448 1.11 11.14 -4.84
N GLU A 449 0.66 11.37 -6.08
CA GLU A 449 -0.55 12.13 -6.40
C GLU A 449 -1.76 11.23 -6.63
N LEU A 450 -1.53 9.92 -6.81
CA LEU A 450 -2.54 8.87 -6.91
C LEU A 450 -1.94 7.56 -6.40
N VAL A 451 -2.74 6.79 -5.66
CA VAL A 451 -2.41 5.43 -5.24
C VAL A 451 -3.33 4.44 -5.96
N LEU A 452 -2.75 3.48 -6.66
CA LEU A 452 -3.46 2.31 -7.19
C LEU A 452 -2.99 1.08 -6.42
N VAL A 453 -3.92 0.21 -6.05
CA VAL A 453 -3.61 -1.08 -5.47
C VAL A 453 -4.03 -2.16 -6.44
N SER A 454 -3.05 -2.93 -6.92
CA SER A 454 -3.28 -4.23 -7.55
C SER A 454 -3.63 -5.20 -6.43
N ALA A 455 -4.94 -5.40 -6.26
CA ALA A 455 -5.51 -6.02 -5.09
C ALA A 455 -5.85 -7.49 -5.36
N GLY A 456 -4.81 -8.33 -5.36
CA GLY A 456 -4.97 -9.78 -5.26
C GLY A 456 -5.28 -10.20 -3.84
N PHE A 457 -6.22 -11.13 -3.67
CA PHE A 457 -6.53 -11.70 -2.36
C PHE A 457 -6.13 -13.17 -2.27
N ASP A 458 -5.21 -13.61 -3.12
CA ASP A 458 -4.66 -14.96 -3.15
C ASP A 458 -3.54 -15.19 -2.15
N ALA A 459 -2.94 -14.13 -1.58
CA ALA A 459 -2.12 -14.26 -0.38
C ALA A 459 -2.95 -14.57 0.88
N ALA A 460 -4.28 -14.54 0.77
CA ALA A 460 -5.16 -14.72 1.90
C ALA A 460 -5.15 -16.16 2.43
N VAL A 461 -5.52 -16.29 3.70
CA VAL A 461 -5.78 -17.60 4.33
C VAL A 461 -6.78 -18.41 3.50
N ASP A 462 -6.50 -19.71 3.40
CA ASP A 462 -7.28 -20.72 2.67
C ASP A 462 -7.38 -20.49 1.15
N ASP A 463 -6.58 -19.60 0.56
CA ASP A 463 -6.49 -19.50 -0.89
C ASP A 463 -5.83 -20.75 -1.49
N PRO A 464 -6.41 -21.34 -2.55
CA PRO A 464 -5.87 -22.57 -3.13
C PRO A 464 -4.55 -22.38 -3.89
N LEU A 465 -4.16 -21.15 -4.24
CA LEU A 465 -2.96 -20.88 -5.06
C LEU A 465 -1.83 -20.21 -4.27
N GLY A 466 -2.10 -19.20 -3.44
CA GLY A 466 -1.03 -18.33 -2.89
C GLY A 466 -0.23 -18.87 -1.70
N ARG A 467 -0.66 -19.95 -1.04
CA ARG A 467 0.07 -20.63 0.05
C ARG A 467 0.53 -19.71 1.21
N CYS A 468 -0.05 -18.52 1.31
CA CYS A 468 0.16 -17.57 2.39
C CYS A 468 -1.00 -17.66 3.40
N SER A 469 -1.01 -16.79 4.41
CA SER A 469 -1.99 -16.84 5.51
C SER A 469 -2.42 -15.44 5.95
N VAL A 470 -2.51 -14.50 5.01
CA VAL A 470 -2.94 -13.13 5.28
C VAL A 470 -4.44 -13.12 5.60
N THR A 471 -4.83 -12.53 6.71
CA THR A 471 -6.25 -12.45 7.08
C THR A 471 -6.96 -11.34 6.29
N PRO A 472 -8.28 -11.44 6.07
CA PRO A 472 -9.08 -10.35 5.52
C PRO A 472 -8.92 -9.01 6.26
N ALA A 473 -8.71 -9.05 7.59
CA ALA A 473 -8.49 -7.86 8.40
C ALA A 473 -7.20 -7.12 8.02
N CYS A 474 -6.14 -7.87 7.69
CA CYS A 474 -4.86 -7.30 7.29
C CYS A 474 -4.99 -6.45 6.01
N TYR A 475 -5.74 -6.90 5.00
CA TYR A 475 -6.01 -6.09 3.80
C TYR A 475 -6.72 -4.77 4.12
N GLY A 476 -7.67 -4.79 5.07
CA GLY A 476 -8.30 -3.57 5.58
C GLY A 476 -7.28 -2.63 6.27
N VAL A 477 -6.38 -3.18 7.09
CA VAL A 477 -5.32 -2.41 7.75
C VAL A 477 -4.34 -1.82 6.73
N MET A 478 -3.84 -2.62 5.78
CA MET A 478 -2.97 -2.16 4.70
C MET A 478 -3.63 -1.04 3.89
N THR A 479 -4.93 -1.19 3.57
CA THR A 479 -5.72 -0.12 2.92
C THR A 479 -5.74 1.15 3.76
N ASN A 480 -6.01 1.04 5.07
CA ASN A 480 -6.06 2.19 5.96
C ASN A 480 -4.69 2.89 6.13
N LEU A 481 -3.59 2.12 6.11
CA LEU A 481 -2.22 2.65 6.16
C LEU A 481 -1.83 3.45 4.91
N LEU A 482 -2.42 3.15 3.75
CA LEU A 482 -2.20 3.89 2.49
C LEU A 482 -3.10 5.12 2.35
N CYS A 483 -4.25 5.17 3.02
CA CYS A 483 -5.21 6.28 2.96
C CYS A 483 -4.64 7.69 3.23
N PRO A 484 -3.60 7.90 4.07
CA PRO A 484 -3.01 9.23 4.25
C PRO A 484 -2.34 9.79 2.99
N LEU A 485 -1.85 8.93 2.09
CA LEU A 485 -1.12 9.31 0.88
C LEU A 485 -2.07 9.93 -0.16
N ALA A 486 -1.52 10.73 -1.09
CA ALA A 486 -2.25 11.31 -2.22
C ALA A 486 -3.53 12.09 -1.83
N GLU A 487 -3.60 12.57 -0.59
CA GLU A 487 -4.82 13.16 0.01
C GLU A 487 -6.04 12.23 -0.07
N GLY A 488 -5.82 10.93 0.07
CA GLY A 488 -6.84 9.90 -0.02
C GLY A 488 -7.26 9.50 -1.43
N LYS A 489 -6.62 10.04 -2.49
CA LYS A 489 -6.86 9.63 -3.88
C LYS A 489 -6.31 8.23 -4.11
N MET A 490 -7.19 7.23 -3.97
CA MET A 490 -6.81 5.82 -3.95
C MET A 490 -7.83 4.95 -4.71
N VAL A 491 -7.37 3.98 -5.48
CA VAL A 491 -8.21 2.94 -6.09
C VAL A 491 -7.69 1.56 -5.67
N VAL A 492 -8.58 0.69 -5.19
CA VAL A 492 -8.32 -0.73 -4.92
C VAL A 492 -8.96 -1.55 -6.03
N ALA A 493 -8.15 -2.20 -6.87
CA ALA A 493 -8.61 -2.90 -8.06
C ALA A 493 -8.34 -4.41 -7.96
N LEU A 494 -9.39 -5.23 -8.10
CA LEU A 494 -9.28 -6.68 -7.97
C LEU A 494 -8.31 -7.29 -9.01
N GLU A 495 -7.35 -8.08 -8.53
CA GLU A 495 -6.47 -8.94 -9.35
C GLU A 495 -6.79 -10.42 -9.07
N GLY A 496 -5.89 -11.18 -8.40
CA GLY A 496 -6.05 -12.57 -8.00
C GLY A 496 -6.95 -12.80 -6.78
N GLY A 497 -6.86 -14.00 -6.20
CA GLY A 497 -7.70 -14.48 -5.11
C GLY A 497 -8.84 -15.39 -5.56
N TYR A 498 -8.82 -16.63 -5.07
CA TYR A 498 -9.57 -17.75 -5.64
C TYR A 498 -10.39 -18.52 -4.59
N ASN A 499 -10.17 -18.25 -3.30
CA ASN A 499 -11.13 -18.62 -2.25
C ASN A 499 -12.27 -17.58 -2.15
N LEU A 500 -13.48 -17.98 -2.55
CA LEU A 500 -14.65 -17.07 -2.62
C LEU A 500 -15.00 -16.39 -1.29
N ALA A 501 -14.77 -17.03 -0.16
CA ALA A 501 -15.06 -16.45 1.16
C ALA A 501 -14.00 -15.41 1.53
N SER A 502 -12.72 -15.76 1.40
CA SER A 502 -11.59 -14.87 1.73
C SER A 502 -11.59 -13.62 0.85
N ILE A 503 -11.77 -13.75 -0.47
CA ILE A 503 -11.78 -12.59 -1.38
C ILE A 503 -12.94 -11.63 -1.10
N SER A 504 -14.12 -12.17 -0.76
CA SER A 504 -15.32 -11.36 -0.50
C SER A 504 -15.17 -10.58 0.80
N SER A 505 -14.61 -11.22 1.83
CA SER A 505 -14.32 -10.60 3.12
C SER A 505 -13.23 -9.52 3.00
N ALA A 506 -12.12 -9.84 2.32
CA ALA A 506 -10.98 -8.95 2.17
C ALA A 506 -11.36 -7.68 1.38
N MET A 507 -12.00 -7.83 0.21
CA MET A 507 -12.47 -6.67 -0.57
C MET A 507 -13.46 -5.80 0.21
N THR A 508 -14.33 -6.43 1.01
CA THR A 508 -15.29 -5.70 1.85
C THR A 508 -14.58 -4.90 2.94
N LEU A 509 -13.51 -5.43 3.54
CA LEU A 509 -12.72 -4.73 4.55
C LEU A 509 -11.86 -3.61 3.95
N CYS A 510 -11.35 -3.76 2.73
CA CYS A 510 -10.75 -2.67 1.97
C CYS A 510 -11.76 -1.53 1.74
N ALA A 511 -12.96 -1.86 1.23
CA ALA A 511 -14.01 -0.87 1.00
C ALA A 511 -14.45 -0.14 2.28
N LYS A 512 -14.56 -0.88 3.40
CA LYS A 512 -14.84 -0.33 4.73
C LYS A 512 -13.75 0.63 5.20
N ALA A 513 -12.47 0.26 5.05
CA ALA A 513 -11.35 1.14 5.39
C ALA A 513 -11.38 2.47 4.60
N LEU A 514 -11.67 2.41 3.29
CA LEU A 514 -11.85 3.60 2.45
C LEU A 514 -13.04 4.47 2.91
N LEU A 515 -14.11 3.85 3.39
CA LEU A 515 -15.28 4.53 3.97
C LEU A 515 -15.02 5.09 5.38
N GLY A 516 -13.86 4.83 5.96
CA GLY A 516 -13.47 5.29 7.30
C GLY A 516 -13.90 4.37 8.44
N ASP A 517 -14.41 3.18 8.14
CA ASP A 517 -14.69 2.16 9.17
C ASP A 517 -13.38 1.57 9.69
N PRO A 518 -13.32 1.17 10.98
CA PRO A 518 -12.12 0.57 11.54
C PRO A 518 -11.80 -0.78 10.86
N PRO A 519 -10.55 -0.99 10.39
CA PRO A 519 -10.11 -2.31 10.00
C PRO A 519 -9.98 -3.18 11.26
N GLY A 520 -10.38 -4.45 11.20
CA GLY A 520 -10.44 -5.33 12.37
C GLY A 520 -9.08 -5.50 13.07
N ARG A 521 -9.07 -6.16 14.23
CA ARG A 521 -7.84 -6.43 14.98
C ARG A 521 -6.95 -7.44 14.26
N LEU A 522 -5.64 -7.24 14.39
CA LEU A 522 -4.62 -8.16 13.90
C LEU A 522 -3.89 -8.85 15.04
N ASP A 523 -3.33 -10.02 14.75
CA ASP A 523 -2.30 -10.64 15.56
C ASP A 523 -0.97 -10.52 14.81
N CYS A 524 -0.15 -9.55 15.22
CA CYS A 524 1.15 -9.29 14.60
C CYS A 524 2.31 -9.99 15.35
N ASN A 525 2.02 -10.97 16.21
CA ASN A 525 3.04 -11.71 16.93
C ASN A 525 3.75 -12.73 16.02
N ASN A 526 4.98 -13.12 16.40
CA ASN A 526 5.69 -14.26 15.82
C ASN A 526 6.03 -14.17 14.32
N MET A 527 6.64 -13.07 13.89
CA MET A 527 7.07 -12.93 12.50
C MET A 527 8.16 -13.95 12.10
N ASN A 528 7.99 -14.55 10.92
CA ASN A 528 8.90 -15.49 10.26
C ASN A 528 10.31 -14.90 10.12
N LYS A 529 11.32 -15.70 10.47
CA LYS A 529 12.74 -15.30 10.38
C LYS A 529 13.19 -15.05 8.94
N SER A 530 12.70 -15.82 7.98
CA SER A 530 12.97 -15.63 6.55
C SER A 530 12.44 -14.27 6.07
N ALA A 531 11.24 -13.87 6.50
CA ALA A 531 10.70 -12.55 6.19
C ALA A 531 11.59 -11.41 6.75
N ARG A 532 12.14 -11.56 7.97
CA ARG A 532 13.13 -10.59 8.49
C ARG A 532 14.29 -10.42 7.54
N THR A 533 14.89 -11.53 7.10
CA THR A 533 16.02 -11.50 6.17
C THR A 533 15.67 -10.82 4.85
N VAL A 534 14.50 -11.12 4.29
CA VAL A 534 13.99 -10.48 3.05
C VAL A 534 13.88 -8.96 3.25
N LEU A 535 13.22 -8.52 4.32
CA LEU A 535 13.03 -7.09 4.59
C LEU A 535 14.35 -6.36 4.84
N GLN A 536 15.31 -7.00 5.49
CA GLN A 536 16.66 -6.43 5.68
C GLN A 536 17.39 -6.25 4.36
N LEU A 537 17.38 -7.28 3.50
CA LEU A 537 18.04 -7.22 2.19
C LEU A 537 17.36 -6.21 1.27
N ALA A 538 16.04 -6.20 1.22
CA ALA A 538 15.27 -5.23 0.44
C ALA A 538 15.53 -3.80 0.93
N SER A 539 15.52 -3.56 2.25
CA SER A 539 15.87 -2.26 2.82
C SER A 539 17.29 -1.83 2.45
N ALA A 540 18.27 -2.73 2.55
CA ALA A 540 19.66 -2.43 2.20
C ALA A 540 19.84 -2.07 0.71
N VAL A 541 19.10 -2.74 -0.17
CA VAL A 541 19.11 -2.46 -1.62
C VAL A 541 18.39 -1.16 -1.97
N GLN A 542 17.35 -0.78 -1.22
CA GLN A 542 16.55 0.43 -1.45
C GLN A 542 17.12 1.69 -0.77
N ALA A 543 17.86 1.53 0.33
CA ALA A 543 18.43 2.64 1.12
C ALA A 543 19.29 3.66 0.33
N PRO A 544 20.01 3.31 -0.76
CA PRO A 544 20.69 4.30 -1.59
C PRO A 544 19.74 5.29 -2.28
N PHE A 545 18.51 4.86 -2.58
CA PHE A 545 17.52 5.65 -3.32
C PHE A 545 16.58 6.44 -2.41
N TRP A 546 16.31 5.94 -1.20
CA TRP A 546 15.31 6.49 -0.28
C TRP A 546 15.95 6.85 1.07
N ARG A 547 15.84 8.11 1.47
CA ARG A 547 16.41 8.68 2.70
C ARG A 547 15.65 8.26 3.95
N LEU A 548 14.34 8.00 3.84
CA LEU A 548 13.50 7.57 4.94
C LEU A 548 13.62 6.06 5.21
N VAL A 549 14.21 5.30 4.28
CA VAL A 549 14.53 3.89 4.49
C VAL A 549 15.71 3.77 5.45
N PHE A 550 15.53 2.98 6.51
CA PHE A 550 16.50 2.79 7.58
C PHE A 550 17.87 2.36 7.04
N LYS A 551 18.90 3.05 7.51
CA LYS A 551 20.31 2.75 7.24
C LYS A 551 20.96 2.31 8.54
N GLN A 552 21.70 1.21 8.51
CA GLN A 552 22.62 0.97 9.63
C GLN A 552 23.61 2.12 9.72
N PRO A 553 23.81 2.70 10.91
CA PRO A 553 24.87 3.68 11.11
C PRO A 553 26.22 3.04 10.75
N PRO A 554 27.10 3.74 10.01
CA PRO A 554 28.46 3.26 9.79
C PRO A 554 29.15 3.10 11.14
N LYS A 555 29.88 1.98 11.31
CA LYS A 555 30.68 1.69 12.50
C LYS A 555 31.82 2.67 12.70
#